data_AF-A0A9E3ZZE1-F1
#
_entry.id   AF-A0A9E3ZZE1-F1
#
_cell.length_a   1.000
_cell.length_b   1.000
_cell.length_c   1.000
_cell.angle_alpha   90.00
_cell.angle_beta   90.00
_cell.angle_gamma   90.00
#
_symmetry.space_group_name_H-M   'P 1'
#
loop_
_entity.id
_entity.type
_entity.pdbx_description
1 polymer ?
#
loop_
_entity_poly.entity_id
_entity_poly.type
_entity_poly.pdbx_seq_one_letter_code
_entity_poly.pdbx_strand_id
1 'polypeptide(L)' 'MLTPAKKFDLPTEVISNELVAENHYLLSCSCPEIAESALPGQFIHVLISQGSGLLLRRPFTIYTVESDQITMLY' A
#
# COMPACT_ATOMS: atom_id res chain seq x y z
N MET A 1 4.97 26.73 7.75
CA MET A 1 5.29 25.73 8.79
C MET A 1 4.96 24.37 8.20
N LEU A 2 5.94 23.46 8.08
CA LEU A 2 5.70 22.09 7.60
C LEU A 2 5.13 21.28 8.76
N THR A 3 3.89 20.82 8.65
CA THR A 3 3.29 19.87 9.58
C THR A 3 4.13 18.60 9.59
N PRO A 4 4.48 18.00 10.74
CA PRO A 4 5.21 16.73 10.75
C PRO A 4 4.42 15.69 9.95
N ALA A 5 5.11 14.99 9.05
CA ALA A 5 4.50 13.93 8.25
C ALA A 5 3.89 12.88 9.20
N LYS A 6 2.58 12.68 9.09
CA LYS A 6 1.84 11.68 9.86
C LYS A 6 2.40 10.31 9.46
N LYS A 7 3.04 9.61 10.41
CA LYS A 7 3.63 8.29 10.17
C LYS A 7 2.56 7.23 10.34
N PHE A 8 2.31 6.46 9.29
CA PHE A 8 1.42 5.30 9.32
C PHE A 8 2.27 4.02 9.26
N ASP A 9 2.37 3.33 10.39
CA ASP A 9 2.96 1.99 10.47
C ASP A 9 1.90 1.08 11.08
N LEU A 10 1.01 0.59 10.21
CA LEU A 10 -0.24 -0.06 10.58
C LEU A 10 -0.32 -1.43 9.90
N PRO A 11 -0.81 -2.47 10.59
CA PRO A 11 -1.27 -3.67 9.92
C PRO A 11 -2.53 -3.33 9.11
N THR A 12 -2.65 -3.91 7.92
CA THR A 12 -3.81 -3.76 7.03
C THR A 12 -4.26 -5.13 6.53
N GLU A 13 -5.52 -5.21 6.13
CA GLU A 13 -6.10 -6.38 5.49
C GLU A 13 -5.94 -6.28 3.97
N VAL A 14 -5.51 -7.39 3.36
CA VAL A 14 -5.55 -7.56 1.91
C VAL A 14 -6.98 -7.87 1.49
N ILE A 15 -7.55 -7.02 0.64
CA ILE A 15 -8.92 -7.16 0.14
C ILE A 15 -8.96 -8.04 -1.11
N SER A 16 -8.04 -7.82 -2.04
CA SER A 16 -7.91 -8.62 -3.25
C SER A 16 -6.48 -8.63 -3.78
N ASN A 17 -6.13 -9.67 -4.54
CA ASN A 17 -4.88 -9.77 -5.27
C ASN A 17 -5.16 -10.40 -6.63
N GLU A 18 -5.24 -9.56 -7.66
CA GLU A 18 -5.76 -9.93 -8.98
C GLU A 18 -4.67 -9.88 -10.04
N LEU A 19 -4.56 -10.93 -10.87
CA LEU A 19 -3.67 -10.94 -12.03
C LEU A 19 -4.30 -10.09 -13.15
N VAL A 20 -3.70 -8.95 -13.47
CA VAL A 20 -4.21 -8.00 -14.48
C VAL A 20 -3.47 -8.07 -15.81
N ALA A 21 -2.24 -8.60 -15.82
CA ALA A 21 -1.49 -8.96 -17.02
C ALA A 21 -0.46 -10.05 -16.69
N GLU A 22 0.24 -10.58 -17.69
CA GLU A 22 1.30 -11.57 -17.46
C GLU A 22 2.33 -11.06 -16.44
N ASN A 23 2.43 -11.73 -15.29
CA ASN A 23 3.28 -11.34 -14.15
C ASN A 23 3.00 -9.94 -13.57
N HIS A 24 1.80 -9.38 -13.74
CA HIS A 24 1.40 -8.12 -13.12
C HIS A 24 0.15 -8.31 -12.29
N TYR A 25 0.20 -7.89 -11.03
CA TYR A 25 -0.84 -8.07 -10.05
C TYR A 25 -1.29 -6.73 -9.46
N LEU A 26 -2.60 -6.60 -9.26
CA LEU A 26 -3.20 -5.49 -8.54
C LEU A 26 -3.59 -5.97 -7.14
N LEU A 27 -2.91 -5.42 -6.13
CA LEU A 27 -3.16 -5.69 -4.72
C LEU A 27 -3.99 -4.56 -4.13
N SER A 28 -5.19 -4.87 -3.62
CA SER A 28 -6.00 -3.90 -2.86
C SER A 28 -5.87 -4.15 -1.36
N CYS A 29 -5.73 -3.08 -0.58
CA CYS A 29 -5.65 -3.14 0.89
C CYS A 29 -6.57 -2.10 1.53
N SER A 30 -7.22 -2.46 2.64
CA SER A 30 -8.02 -1.52 3.43
C SER A 30 -7.11 -0.65 4.29
N CYS A 31 -6.92 0.59 3.87
CA CYS A 31 -5.99 1.54 4.50
C CYS A 31 -6.64 2.92 4.65
N PRO A 32 -7.70 3.08 5.48
CA PRO A 32 -8.47 4.32 5.55
C PRO A 32 -7.61 5.56 5.83
N GLU A 33 -6.65 5.45 6.75
CA GLU A 33 -5.82 6.58 7.17
C GLU A 33 -4.83 7.03 6.08
N ILE A 34 -4.37 6.09 5.25
CA ILE A 34 -3.50 6.39 4.10
C ILE A 34 -4.37 6.91 2.95
N ALA A 35 -5.50 6.27 2.66
CA ALA A 35 -6.44 6.68 1.62
C ALA A 35 -6.91 8.15 1.80
N GLU A 36 -7.22 8.55 3.03
CA GLU A 36 -7.64 9.93 3.35
C GLU A 36 -6.57 10.99 3.06
N SER A 37 -5.28 10.62 3.13
CA SER A 37 -4.16 11.58 3.09
C SER A 37 -3.22 11.43 1.88
N ALA A 38 -3.40 10.39 1.08
CA ALA A 38 -2.54 10.08 -0.05
C ALA A 38 -2.65 11.12 -1.17
N LEU A 39 -1.50 11.52 -1.70
CA LEU A 39 -1.36 12.40 -2.86
C LEU A 39 -0.67 11.66 -4.01
N PRO A 40 -0.97 12.02 -5.27
CA PRO A 40 -0.31 11.44 -6.43
C PRO A 40 1.23 11.51 -6.34
N GLY A 41 1.89 10.41 -6.68
CA GLY A 41 3.35 10.29 -6.66
C GLY A 41 3.95 9.83 -5.32
N GLN A 42 3.13 9.61 -4.28
CA GLN A 42 3.58 9.01 -3.03
C GLN A 42 3.70 7.47 -3.12
N PHE A 43 4.47 6.91 -2.20
CA PHE A 43 4.70 5.47 -2.06
C PHE A 43 4.58 5.06 -0.59
N ILE A 44 4.31 3.77 -0.38
CA ILE A 44 4.25 3.13 0.93
C ILE A 44 5.30 2.02 1.05
N HIS A 45 5.67 1.69 2.28
CA HIS A 45 6.63 0.62 2.59
C HIS A 45 5.90 -0.57 3.20
N VAL A 46 5.75 -1.64 2.41
CA VAL A 46 5.02 -2.83 2.82
C VAL A 46 5.98 -3.86 3.43
N LEU A 47 5.61 -4.38 4.60
CA LEU A 47 6.26 -5.53 5.23
C LEU A 47 5.31 -6.72 5.22
N ILE A 48 5.74 -7.85 4.67
CA ILE A 48 4.98 -9.11 4.74
C ILE A 48 5.53 -9.91 5.90
N SER A 49 4.84 -9.83 7.05
CA SER A 49 5.33 -10.32 8.34
C SER A 49 5.37 -11.85 8.48
N GLN A 50 4.58 -12.59 7.70
CA GLN A 50 4.45 -14.04 7.85
C GLN A 50 5.06 -14.81 6.67
N GLY A 51 5.95 -15.76 6.97
CA GLY A 51 6.41 -16.79 6.03
C GLY A 51 7.29 -16.34 4.86
N SER A 52 7.48 -15.03 4.66
CA SER A 52 8.19 -14.50 3.48
C SER A 52 9.71 -14.56 3.57
N GLY A 53 10.28 -14.67 4.78
CA GLY A 53 11.71 -14.51 5.02
C GLY A 53 12.24 -13.09 4.71
N LEU A 54 11.36 -12.14 4.39
CA LEU A 54 11.73 -10.78 4.02
C LEU A 54 12.00 -9.95 5.27
N LEU A 55 13.25 -9.54 5.45
CA LEU A 55 13.68 -8.68 6.56
C LEU A 55 13.44 -7.19 6.30
N LEU A 56 13.25 -6.81 5.02
CA LEU A 56 13.14 -5.42 4.59
C LEU A 56 11.76 -5.13 4.00
N ARG A 57 11.28 -3.92 4.25
CA ARG A 57 10.06 -3.40 3.62
C ARG A 57 10.31 -3.12 2.15
N ARG A 58 9.32 -3.39 1.31
CA ARG A 58 9.37 -3.08 -0.12
C ARG A 58 8.59 -1.79 -0.40
N PRO A 59 9.18 -0.83 -1.13
CA PRO A 59 8.47 0.36 -1.55
C PRO A 59 7.50 0.03 -2.70
N PHE A 60 6.25 0.44 -2.57
CA PHE A 60 5.24 0.38 -3.63
C PHE A 60 4.61 1.75 -3.84
N THR A 61 4.46 2.15 -5.10
CA THR A 61 3.65 3.31 -5.45
C THR A 61 2.20 3.05 -5.06
N ILE A 62 1.52 4.07 -4.53
CA ILE A 62 0.06 4.05 -4.41
C ILE A 62 -0.50 4.21 -5.83
N TYR A 63 -1.03 3.14 -6.40
CA TYR A 63 -1.51 3.12 -7.79
C TYR A 63 -2.83 3.88 -7.92
N THR A 64 -3.85 3.51 -7.13
CA THR A 64 -5.10 4.27 -6.97
C THR A 64 -5.52 4.32 -5.51
N VAL A 65 -6.39 5.28 -5.20
CA VAL A 65 -7.13 5.38 -3.93
C VAL A 65 -8.61 5.36 -4.27
N GLU A 66 -9.35 4.42 -3.70
CA GLU A 66 -10.78 4.28 -3.91
C GLU A 66 -11.47 4.08 -2.55
N SER A 67 -12.28 5.06 -2.15
CA SER A 67 -12.90 5.09 -0.82
C SER A 67 -11.87 4.97 0.31
N ASP A 68 -11.84 3.86 1.04
CA ASP A 68 -10.92 3.56 2.14
C ASP A 68 -9.80 2.59 1.73
N GLN A 69 -9.69 2.28 0.44
CA GLN A 69 -8.71 1.34 -0.09
C GLN A 69 -7.62 2.05 -0.87
N ILE A 70 -6.43 1.45 -0.81
CA ILE A 70 -5.33 1.78 -1.70
C ILE A 70 -5.00 0.55 -2.54
N THR A 71 -4.60 0.78 -3.78
CA THR A 71 -4.13 -0.29 -4.65
C THR A 71 -2.64 -0.14 -4.94
N MET A 72 -1.97 -1.27 -5.15
CA MET A 72 -0.57 -1.35 -5.58
C MET A 72 -0.49 -2.26 -6.80
N LEU A 73 0.14 -1.79 -7.86
CA LEU A 73 0.47 -2.60 -9.03
C LEU A 73 1.90 -3.13 -8.87
N TYR A 74 2.10 -4.45 -9.00
CA TYR A 74 3.41 -5.08 -8.82
C TYR A 74 3.66 -6.30 -9.72
#